data_AF-A0A441YL88-F1
#
_entry.id   AF-A0A441YL88-F1
#
_cell.length_a   1.000
_cell.length_b   1.000
_cell.length_c   1.000
_cell.angle_alpha   90.00
_cell.angle_beta   90.00
_cell.angle_gamma   90.00
#
_symmetry.space_group_name_H-M   'P 1'
#
loop_
_entity.id
_entity.type
_entity.pdbx_description
1 polymer ?
#
loop_
_entity_poly.entity_id
_entity_poly.type
_entity_poly.pdbx_seq_one_letter_code
_entity_poly.pdbx_strand_id
1 'polypeptide(L)'
;GSTSTSSSSRPWPENTAYHIRRKLSVNRTVDGILLTPREYDCLRWAARGTSALDTACILGITARTVAFHLDNARNKLGVRTKNQAVALLASSRSSIL
;
A
#
# COMPACT_ATOMS: atom_id res chain seq x y z
N GLY A 1 -0.61 -21.42 30.12
CA GLY A 1 -1.51 -21.90 29.05
C GLY A 1 -1.21 -21.11 27.80
N SER A 2 -0.58 -21.74 26.82
CA SER A 2 -0.15 -21.09 25.58
C SER A 2 -1.16 -21.43 24.49
N THR A 3 -1.89 -20.44 23.99
CA THR A 3 -2.86 -20.60 22.90
C THR A 3 -2.16 -20.65 21.55
N SER A 4 -2.33 -21.77 20.86
CA SER A 4 -2.01 -22.02 19.46
C SER A 4 -2.81 -21.13 18.52
N THR A 5 -2.21 -20.69 17.41
CA THR A 5 -2.86 -20.77 16.09
C THR A 5 -1.80 -20.99 15.01
N SER A 6 -1.86 -22.19 14.42
CA SER A 6 -1.20 -22.60 13.20
C SER A 6 -1.58 -21.73 12.00
N SER A 7 -0.61 -21.45 11.11
CA SER A 7 -0.90 -21.23 9.69
C SER A 7 0.31 -21.61 8.83
N SER A 8 0.41 -22.92 8.60
CA SER A 8 0.69 -23.57 7.32
C SER A 8 1.54 -22.85 6.26
N SER A 9 2.74 -23.40 6.05
CA SER A 9 3.30 -23.79 4.76
C SER A 9 3.08 -22.88 3.54
N ARG A 10 4.03 -21.98 3.28
CA ARG A 10 4.44 -21.62 1.91
C ARG A 10 5.96 -21.45 1.85
N PRO A 11 6.71 -22.36 1.22
CA PRO A 11 8.12 -22.14 0.92
C PRO A 11 8.22 -21.40 -0.42
N TRP A 12 8.52 -20.11 -0.39
CA TRP A 12 9.14 -19.41 -1.51
C TRP A 12 10.25 -18.51 -0.94
N PRO A 13 11.39 -18.41 -1.63
CA PRO A 13 12.66 -18.07 -1.01
C PRO A 13 12.74 -16.59 -0.66
N GLU A 14 13.57 -16.34 0.35
CA GLU A 14 13.82 -15.08 1.01
C GLU A 14 14.29 -13.97 0.05
N ASN A 15 13.40 -13.02 -0.22
CA ASN A 15 13.64 -11.59 -0.07
C ASN A 15 14.83 -10.92 -0.78
N THR A 16 15.27 -11.35 -1.98
CA THR A 16 16.48 -10.76 -2.64
C THR A 16 16.37 -10.42 -4.15
N ALA A 17 15.19 -10.08 -4.70
CA ALA A 17 15.11 -9.82 -6.16
C ALA A 17 14.17 -8.69 -6.65
N TYR A 18 13.76 -7.72 -5.82
CA TYR A 18 12.67 -6.80 -6.23
C TYR A 18 13.10 -5.36 -6.63
N HIS A 19 14.38 -5.11 -6.88
CA HIS A 19 14.86 -3.76 -7.25
C HIS A 19 14.46 -3.28 -8.66
N ILE A 20 13.77 -4.07 -9.48
CA ILE A 20 13.63 -3.77 -10.91
C ILE A 20 12.17 -3.83 -11.33
N ARG A 21 11.46 -2.71 -11.20
CA ARG A 21 10.66 -2.08 -12.29
C ARG A 21 10.09 -0.72 -11.85
N ARG A 22 10.92 0.32 -11.87
CA ARG A 22 10.48 1.71 -11.70
C ARG A 22 9.99 2.24 -13.05
N LYS A 23 8.69 2.17 -13.32
CA LYS A 23 8.04 3.12 -14.25
C LYS A 23 7.04 3.93 -13.44
N LEU A 24 7.56 5.06 -12.99
CA LEU A 24 6.95 6.03 -12.08
C LEU A 24 5.63 6.54 -12.67
N SER A 25 4.52 6.36 -11.95
CA SER A 25 3.42 7.32 -12.08
C SER A 25 3.99 8.69 -11.69
N VAL A 26 4.01 9.60 -12.65
CA VAL A 26 4.66 10.91 -12.51
C VAL A 26 3.87 11.81 -11.55
N ASN A 27 2.57 11.53 -11.33
CA ASN A 27 1.77 12.21 -10.32
C ASN A 27 1.38 11.27 -9.17
N ARG A 28 1.90 11.56 -7.96
CA ARG A 28 1.63 10.83 -6.71
C ARG A 28 1.18 11.78 -5.59
N THR A 29 0.64 12.94 -5.97
CA THR A 29 0.06 13.87 -5.01
C THR A 29 -1.36 13.42 -4.68
N VAL A 30 -1.68 13.41 -3.40
CA VAL A 30 -3.00 13.15 -2.85
C VAL A 30 -3.29 14.30 -1.89
N ASP A 31 -4.35 15.05 -2.15
CA ASP A 31 -4.72 16.22 -1.36
C ASP A 31 -3.56 17.23 -1.19
N GLY A 32 -2.83 17.49 -2.29
CA GLY A 32 -1.64 18.36 -2.28
C GLY A 32 -0.39 17.75 -1.64
N ILE A 33 -0.45 16.55 -1.08
CA ILE A 33 0.66 15.90 -0.36
C ILE A 33 1.34 14.87 -1.26
N LEU A 34 2.65 14.99 -1.42
CA LEU A 34 3.45 14.06 -2.23
C LEU A 34 3.78 12.78 -1.45
N LEU A 35 3.29 11.64 -1.93
CA LEU A 35 3.62 10.33 -1.38
C LEU A 35 4.85 9.70 -2.06
N THR A 36 5.53 8.82 -1.33
CA THR A 36 6.57 7.97 -1.95
C THR A 36 5.93 7.02 -2.97
N PRO A 37 6.70 6.49 -3.94
CA PRO A 37 6.18 5.53 -4.90
C PRO A 37 5.47 4.35 -4.24
N ARG A 38 6.05 3.79 -3.16
CA ARG A 38 5.48 2.63 -2.47
C ARG A 38 4.26 2.96 -1.64
N GLU A 39 4.25 4.11 -0.96
CA GLU A 39 3.06 4.63 -0.28
C GLU A 39 1.89 4.78 -1.25
N TYR A 40 2.14 5.44 -2.39
CA TYR A 40 1.13 5.65 -3.42
C TYR A 40 0.64 4.35 -4.04
N ASP A 41 1.53 3.43 -4.41
CA ASP A 41 1.15 2.16 -5.01
C ASP A 41 0.29 1.31 -4.06
N CYS A 42 0.68 1.23 -2.78
CA CYS A 42 -0.09 0.51 -1.76
C CYS A 42 -1.47 1.17 -1.57
N LEU A 43 -1.51 2.50 -1.48
CA LEU A 43 -2.76 3.24 -1.31
C LEU A 43 -3.69 3.11 -2.52
N ARG A 44 -3.12 3.08 -3.72
CA ARG A 44 -3.85 2.90 -4.99
C ARG A 44 -4.49 1.52 -5.09
N TRP A 45 -3.80 0.45 -4.68
CA TRP A 45 -4.38 -0.89 -4.64
C TRP A 45 -5.44 -1.00 -3.53
N ALA A 46 -5.20 -0.41 -2.37
CA ALA A 46 -6.20 -0.34 -1.30
C ALA A 46 -7.47 0.38 -1.75
N ALA A 47 -7.36 1.48 -2.52
CA ALA A 47 -8.50 2.19 -3.08
C ALA A 47 -9.30 1.40 -4.11
N ARG A 48 -8.69 0.38 -4.73
CA ARG A 48 -9.38 -0.57 -5.62
C ARG A 48 -10.06 -1.72 -4.89
N GLY A 49 -9.98 -1.75 -3.55
CA GLY A 49 -10.51 -2.84 -2.73
C GLY A 49 -9.60 -4.07 -2.67
N THR A 50 -8.35 -3.97 -3.14
CA THR A 50 -7.40 -5.09 -3.10
C THR A 50 -6.92 -5.34 -1.66
N SER A 51 -6.85 -6.61 -1.26
CA SER A 51 -6.37 -6.99 0.07
C SER A 51 -4.87 -6.70 0.23
N ALA A 52 -4.38 -6.61 1.47
CA ALA A 52 -2.95 -6.38 1.72
C ALA A 52 -2.09 -7.56 1.25
N LEU A 53 -2.62 -8.79 1.28
CA LEU A 53 -1.95 -9.99 0.78
C LEU A 53 -1.84 -9.98 -0.74
N ASP A 54 -2.93 -9.64 -1.44
CA ASP A 54 -2.89 -9.57 -2.91
C ASP A 54 -2.03 -8.41 -3.37
N THR A 55 -2.09 -7.27 -2.68
CA THR A 55 -1.23 -6.12 -2.92
C THR A 55 0.25 -6.48 -2.73
N ALA A 56 0.56 -7.25 -1.69
CA ALA A 56 1.90 -7.77 -1.44
C ALA A 56 2.39 -8.67 -2.58
N CYS A 57 1.55 -9.58 -3.07
CA CYS A 57 1.84 -10.41 -4.25
C CYS A 57 2.08 -9.56 -5.51
N ILE A 58 1.22 -8.57 -5.78
CA ILE A 58 1.33 -7.68 -6.95
C ILE A 58 2.60 -6.83 -6.88
N LEU A 59 2.93 -6.32 -5.70
CA LEU A 59 4.06 -5.43 -5.48
C LEU A 59 5.33 -6.17 -5.08
N GLY A 60 5.38 -7.50 -5.07
CA GLY A 60 6.57 -8.27 -4.71
C GLY A 60 7.17 -7.92 -3.33
N ILE A 61 6.32 -7.59 -2.35
CA ILE A 61 6.70 -7.27 -0.96
C ILE A 61 5.85 -8.08 0.01
N THR A 62 6.08 -7.95 1.33
CA THR A 62 5.24 -8.63 2.33
C THR A 62 3.99 -7.81 2.68
N ALA A 63 2.93 -8.47 3.15
CA ALA A 63 1.72 -7.78 3.64
C ALA A 63 2.01 -6.85 4.84
N ARG A 64 3.02 -7.18 5.65
CA ARG A 64 3.53 -6.29 6.72
C ARG A 64 4.14 -5.02 6.13
N THR A 65 4.94 -5.14 5.07
CA THR A 65 5.52 -3.99 4.36
C THR A 65 4.44 -3.14 3.68
N VAL A 66 3.40 -3.76 3.11
CA VAL A 66 2.22 -3.05 2.60
C VAL A 66 1.56 -2.24 3.72
N ALA A 67 1.30 -2.85 4.87
CA ALA A 67 0.71 -2.17 6.02
C ALA A 67 1.58 -0.99 6.51
N PHE A 68 2.90 -1.16 6.55
CA PHE A 68 3.85 -0.10 6.88
C PHE A 68 3.77 1.09 5.90
N HIS A 69 3.73 0.83 4.59
CA HIS A 69 3.59 1.89 3.60
C HIS A 69 2.22 2.59 3.66
N LEU A 70 1.15 1.85 3.94
CA LEU A 70 -0.18 2.43 4.16
C LEU A 70 -0.22 3.30 5.42
N ASP A 71 0.46 2.89 6.49
CA ASP A 71 0.54 3.70 7.71
C ASP A 71 1.33 4.99 7.48
N ASN A 72 2.47 4.92 6.78
CA ASN A 72 3.22 6.12 6.41
C ASN A 72 2.42 7.07 5.51
N ALA A 73 1.67 6.53 4.54
CA ALA A 73 0.78 7.33 3.70
C ALA A 73 -0.31 8.01 4.54
N ARG A 74 -0.95 7.26 5.44
CA ARG A 74 -1.96 7.75 6.39
C ARG A 74 -1.41 8.87 7.26
N ASN A 75 -0.22 8.69 7.83
CA ASN A 75 0.43 9.68 8.69
C ASN A 75 0.77 10.95 7.91
N LYS A 76 1.28 10.83 6.67
CA LYS A 76 1.56 11.99 5.81
C LYS A 76 0.31 12.76 5.41
N LEU A 77 -0.79 12.05 5.15
CA LEU A 77 -2.09 12.64 4.85
C LEU A 77 -2.81 13.21 6.08
N GLY A 78 -2.25 13.02 7.29
CA GLY A 78 -2.86 13.53 8.53
C GLY A 78 -4.18 12.84 8.90
N VAL A 79 -4.46 11.64 8.38
CA VAL A 79 -5.74 10.94 8.59
C VAL A 79 -5.64 9.84 9.63
N ARG A 80 -6.77 9.50 10.25
CA ARG A 80 -6.82 8.52 11.35
C ARG A 80 -6.93 7.09 10.86
N THR A 81 -7.53 6.87 9.68
CA THR A 81 -7.81 5.53 9.17
C THR A 81 -7.36 5.35 7.72
N LYS A 82 -7.10 4.09 7.35
CA LYS A 82 -6.82 3.70 5.95
C LYS A 82 -7.96 4.12 5.01
N ASN A 83 -9.20 3.99 5.46
CA ASN A 83 -10.38 4.33 4.66
C ASN A 83 -10.45 5.83 4.37
N GLN A 84 -10.05 6.69 5.31
CA GLN A 84 -9.94 8.14 5.07
C GLN A 84 -8.86 8.44 4.03
N ALA A 85 -7.69 7.80 4.12
CA ALA A 85 -6.63 7.96 3.11
C ALA A 85 -7.10 7.54 1.70
N VAL A 86 -7.86 6.45 1.61
CA VAL A 86 -8.49 5.98 0.36
C VAL A 86 -9.50 6.99 -0.16
N ALA A 87 -10.34 7.56 0.71
CA ALA A 87 -11.31 8.59 0.33
C ALA A 87 -10.61 9.83 -0.23
N LEU A 88 -9.54 10.31 0.41
CA LEU A 88 -8.73 11.44 -0.10
C LEU A 88 -8.14 11.15 -1.47
N LEU A 89 -7.60 9.94 -1.69
CA LEU A 89 -7.09 9.55 -3.01
C LEU A 89 -8.19 9.52 -4.07
N ALA A 90 -9.39 9.05 -3.72
CA ALA A 90 -10.55 9.05 -4.61
C ALA A 90 -10.99 10.48 -4.96
N SER A 91 -11.06 11.38 -3.97
CA SER A 91 -11.41 12.80 -4.14
C SER A 91 -10.33 13.60 -4.88
N SER A 92 -9.06 13.23 -4.75
CA SER A 92 -7.95 13.90 -5.45
C SER A 92 -7.95 13.62 -6.96
N ARG A 93 -8.70 12.62 -7.42
CA ARG A 93 -8.91 12.36 -8.86
C ARG A 93 -10.03 13.23 -9.46
N SER A 94 -10.73 13.99 -8.62
CA SER A 94 -11.84 14.88 -8.99
C SER A 94 -11.35 16.29 -9.28
N SER A 95 -10.48 16.43 -10.28
CA SER A 95 -10.19 17.74 -10.86
C SER A 95 -9.96 17.58 -12.35
N ILE A 96 -10.97 17.09 -13.05
CA ILE A 96 -11.25 17.30 -14.48
C ILE A 96 -12.79 17.36 -14.58
N LEU A 97 -13.24 18.41 -15.26
CA LEU A 97 -14.61 18.87 -15.53
C LEU A 97 -15.62 17.75 -15.83
#